data_AF-A0A399HWS5-F1
#
_entry.id   AF-A0A399HWS5-F1
#
_cell.length_a   1.000
_cell.length_b   1.000
_cell.length_c   1.000
_cell.angle_alpha   90.00
_cell.angle_beta   90.00
_cell.angle_gamma   90.00
#
_symmetry.space_group_name_H-M   'P 1'
#
loop_
_entity.id
_entity.type
_entity.pdbx_description
1 polymer ?
#
loop_
_entity_poly.entity_id
_entity_poly.type
_entity_poly.pdbx_seq_one_letter_code
_entity_poly.pdbx_strand_id
1 'polypeptide(L)'
;MIDRKARDLLAENYRHLITGQITNDEFVDRLKFSKDVAIDEIYYRGAWPLYDDLHEHKLTGEWAITEEGKPIAARFILFLKTDLEYEWARKTGAKAFILALLGVFTLGGVTIIRKIIAATGEKGDKDVWPFYRRSDYEAALEVPPYLRGK
;
A
#
# COMPACT_ATOMS: atom_id res chain seq x y z
N MET A 1 6.41 -11.57 7.65
CA MET A 1 7.71 -12.08 7.14
C MET A 1 8.06 -11.26 5.94
N ILE A 2 9.16 -10.52 6.07
CA ILE A 2 9.66 -9.61 5.05
C ILE A 2 10.19 -10.38 3.85
N ASP A 3 9.73 -9.99 2.67
CA ASP A 3 10.31 -10.42 1.39
C ASP A 3 11.11 -9.28 0.78
N ARG A 4 12.41 -9.24 1.11
CA ARG A 4 13.32 -8.15 0.74
C ARG A 4 13.37 -7.93 -0.78
N LYS A 5 13.41 -9.00 -1.56
CA LYS A 5 13.50 -8.92 -3.03
C LYS A 5 12.20 -8.40 -3.63
N ALA A 6 11.06 -8.89 -3.15
CA ALA A 6 9.77 -8.45 -3.69
C ALA A 6 9.45 -7.00 -3.29
N ARG A 7 9.83 -6.56 -2.07
CA ARG A 7 9.72 -5.15 -1.67
C ARG A 7 10.59 -4.22 -2.52
N ASP A 8 11.82 -4.64 -2.83
CA ASP A 8 12.73 -3.85 -3.66
C ASP A 8 12.21 -3.71 -5.09
N LEU A 9 11.71 -4.81 -5.67
CA LEU A 9 11.06 -4.80 -6.98
C LEU A 9 9.83 -3.88 -7.00
N LEU A 10 8.97 -3.98 -5.98
CA LEU A 10 7.80 -3.10 -5.88
C LEU A 10 8.20 -1.63 -5.73
N ALA A 11 9.20 -1.32 -4.90
CA ALA A 11 9.67 0.05 -4.70
C ALA A 11 10.20 0.67 -6.01
N GLU A 12 10.97 -0.09 -6.78
CA GLU A 12 11.50 0.33 -8.07
C GLU A 12 10.40 0.50 -9.12
N ASN A 13 9.53 -0.51 -9.29
CA ASN A 13 8.41 -0.43 -10.23
C ASN A 13 7.45 0.71 -9.88
N TYR A 14 7.16 0.91 -8.60
CA TYR A 14 6.28 1.99 -8.16
C TYR A 14 6.90 3.35 -8.44
N ARG A 15 8.22 3.51 -8.24
CA ARG A 15 8.95 4.71 -8.65
C ARG A 15 8.85 4.96 -10.16
N HIS A 16 9.03 3.93 -10.98
CA HIS A 16 8.92 4.06 -12.43
C HIS A 16 7.49 4.45 -12.84
N LEU A 17 6.47 3.89 -12.20
CA LEU A 17 5.07 4.22 -12.45
C LEU A 17 4.77 5.70 -12.14
N ILE A 18 5.07 6.16 -10.92
CA ILE A 18 4.76 7.54 -10.48
C ILE A 18 5.60 8.62 -11.18
N THR A 19 6.68 8.22 -11.84
CA THR A 19 7.50 9.10 -12.69
C THR A 19 7.16 9.00 -14.17
N GLY A 20 6.14 8.21 -14.54
CA GLY A 20 5.69 8.04 -15.92
C GLY A 20 6.68 7.30 -16.82
N GLN A 21 7.63 6.57 -16.25
CA GLN A 21 8.61 5.80 -17.04
C GLN A 21 7.98 4.55 -17.64
N ILE A 22 7.04 3.93 -16.92
CA ILE A 22 6.27 2.76 -17.34
C ILE A 22 4.78 3.05 -17.32
N THR A 23 4.00 2.21 -18.00
CA THR A 23 2.53 2.25 -17.97
C THR A 23 1.96 1.58 -16.72
N ASN A 24 0.68 1.83 -16.45
CA ASN A 24 -0.10 1.09 -15.45
C ASN A 24 -0.12 -0.42 -15.71
N ASP A 25 -0.24 -0.86 -16.97
CA ASP A 25 -0.23 -2.27 -17.36
C ASP A 25 1.15 -2.90 -17.17
N GLU A 26 2.21 -2.24 -17.64
CA GLU A 26 3.60 -2.68 -17.41
C GLU A 26 3.93 -2.79 -15.92
N PHE A 27 3.37 -1.91 -15.10
CA PHE A 27 3.54 -1.99 -13.65
C PHE A 27 2.96 -3.29 -13.11
N VAL A 28 1.72 -3.64 -13.48
CA VAL A 28 1.04 -4.87 -13.03
C VAL A 28 1.76 -6.12 -13.54
N ASP A 29 2.16 -6.13 -14.82
CA ASP A 29 2.88 -7.26 -15.44
C ASP A 29 4.21 -7.58 -14.74
N ARG A 30 4.85 -6.57 -14.16
CA ARG A 30 6.14 -6.73 -13.44
C ARG A 30 5.96 -7.14 -11.99
N LEU A 31 4.74 -7.18 -11.45
CA LEU A 31 4.51 -7.61 -10.07
C LEU A 31 4.77 -9.09 -9.90
N LYS A 32 5.29 -9.45 -8.73
CA LYS A 32 5.51 -10.84 -8.32
C LYS A 32 4.74 -11.13 -7.06
N PHE A 33 4.14 -12.31 -7.01
CA PHE A 33 3.48 -12.81 -5.82
C PHE A 33 4.48 -12.89 -4.65
N SER A 34 4.06 -12.42 -3.48
CA SER A 34 4.81 -12.55 -2.23
C SER A 34 3.85 -12.82 -1.06
N LYS A 35 4.39 -13.42 0.01
CA LYS A 35 3.65 -13.60 1.28
C LYS A 35 3.80 -12.40 2.22
N ASP A 36 4.61 -11.41 1.84
CA ASP A 36 4.79 -10.19 2.61
C ASP A 36 3.56 -9.29 2.48
N VAL A 37 2.85 -9.10 3.61
CA VAL A 37 1.60 -8.35 3.66
C VAL A 37 1.78 -6.89 3.25
N ALA A 38 2.97 -6.32 3.45
CA ALA A 38 3.28 -4.96 3.00
C ALA A 38 3.06 -4.77 1.50
N ILE A 39 3.40 -5.79 0.70
CA ILE A 39 3.36 -5.74 -0.75
C ILE A 39 1.92 -5.67 -1.23
N ASP A 40 1.06 -6.56 -0.72
CA ASP A 40 -0.37 -6.55 -1.02
C ASP A 40 -1.01 -5.21 -0.63
N GLU A 41 -0.81 -4.75 0.61
CA GLU A 41 -1.50 -3.55 1.11
C GLU A 41 -1.03 -2.27 0.41
N ILE A 42 0.26 -2.15 0.08
CA ILE A 42 0.78 -1.02 -0.70
C ILE A 42 0.32 -1.09 -2.14
N TYR A 43 0.25 -2.28 -2.75
CA TYR A 43 -0.33 -2.43 -4.08
C TYR A 43 -1.80 -1.95 -4.08
N TYR A 44 -2.65 -2.51 -3.22
CA TYR A 44 -4.09 -2.23 -3.24
C TYR A 44 -4.45 -0.79 -2.82
N ARG A 45 -3.68 -0.17 -1.93
CA ARG A 45 -3.99 1.20 -1.46
C ARG A 45 -3.18 2.29 -2.16
N GLY A 46 -2.03 1.93 -2.72
CA GLY A 46 -1.12 2.90 -3.32
C GLY A 46 -1.06 2.84 -4.84
N ALA A 47 -1.07 1.65 -5.44
CA ALA A 47 -0.93 1.48 -6.89
C ALA A 47 -2.27 1.27 -7.60
N TRP A 48 -3.16 0.46 -7.03
CA TRP A 48 -4.46 0.16 -7.61
C TRP A 48 -5.31 1.40 -7.92
N PRO A 49 -5.35 2.46 -7.08
CA PRO A 49 -6.09 3.69 -7.43
C PRO A 49 -5.52 4.46 -8.63
N LEU A 50 -4.31 4.12 -9.08
CA LEU A 50 -3.65 4.70 -10.24
C LEU A 50 -3.85 3.84 -11.51
N TYR A 51 -4.61 2.75 -11.41
CA TYR A 51 -4.88 1.84 -12.51
C TYR A 51 -6.20 2.19 -13.20
N ASP A 52 -6.28 1.91 -14.51
CA ASP A 52 -7.49 2.06 -15.33
C ASP A 52 -7.61 0.79 -16.18
N ASP A 53 -8.71 0.05 -16.02
CA ASP A 53 -8.99 -1.19 -16.76
C ASP A 53 -9.27 -0.96 -18.25
N LEU A 54 -9.60 0.28 -18.65
CA LEU A 54 -10.01 0.62 -20.02
C LEU A 54 -8.86 1.17 -20.86
N HIS A 55 -7.83 1.74 -20.23
CA HIS A 55 -6.76 2.43 -20.93
C HIS A 55 -5.40 2.17 -20.30
N GLU A 56 -4.50 1.62 -21.11
CA GLU A 56 -3.07 1.66 -20.80
C GLU A 56 -2.56 3.10 -20.89
N HIS A 57 -1.94 3.61 -19.82
CA HIS A 57 -1.44 4.98 -19.76
C HIS A 57 -0.23 5.12 -18.84
N LYS A 58 0.50 6.22 -19.02
CA LYS A 58 1.58 6.66 -18.12
C LYS A 58 1.05 7.75 -17.21
N LEU A 59 1.53 7.81 -15.96
CA LEU A 59 1.14 8.85 -14.99
C LEU A 59 1.80 10.21 -15.32
N THR A 60 1.39 10.80 -16.43
CA THR A 60 1.86 12.07 -16.98
C THR A 60 0.69 12.87 -17.53
N GLY A 61 0.83 14.19 -17.70
CA GLY A 61 -0.24 15.03 -18.21
C GLY A 61 -1.48 14.99 -17.32
N GLU A 62 -2.63 14.65 -17.90
CA GLU A 62 -3.90 14.52 -17.16
C GLU A 62 -3.91 13.36 -16.14
N TRP A 63 -3.06 12.35 -16.36
CA TRP A 63 -2.91 11.18 -15.48
C TRP A 63 -1.81 11.36 -14.44
N ALA A 64 -1.17 12.53 -14.39
CA ALA A 64 -0.09 12.79 -13.44
C ALA A 64 -0.59 12.71 -11.99
N ILE A 65 0.26 12.15 -11.12
CA ILE A 65 0.00 12.19 -9.68
C ILE A 65 -0.06 13.64 -9.19
N THR A 66 -1.05 13.94 -8.35
CA THR A 66 -1.22 15.28 -7.77
C THR A 66 -0.02 15.65 -6.89
N GLU A 67 0.23 16.95 -6.71
CA GLU A 67 1.30 17.42 -5.81
C GLU A 67 1.12 16.90 -4.37
N GLU A 68 -0.12 16.71 -3.92
CA GLU A 68 -0.45 16.12 -2.62
C GLU A 68 -0.20 14.60 -2.56
N GLY A 69 -0.33 13.90 -3.69
CA GLY A 69 -0.09 12.46 -3.80
C GLY A 69 1.40 12.09 -3.82
N LYS A 70 2.27 12.96 -4.33
CA LYS A 70 3.73 12.74 -4.40
C LYS A 70 4.37 12.37 -3.06
N PRO A 71 4.17 13.13 -1.95
CA PRO A 71 4.76 12.77 -0.66
C PRO A 71 4.21 11.45 -0.10
N ILE A 72 2.95 11.11 -0.40
CA ILE A 72 2.33 9.84 -0.02
C ILE A 72 3.00 8.68 -0.78
N ALA A 73 3.13 8.81 -2.10
CA ALA A 73 3.81 7.82 -2.94
C ALA A 73 5.29 7.63 -2.55
N ALA A 74 6.00 8.72 -2.26
CA ALA A 74 7.39 8.65 -1.79
C ALA A 74 7.51 7.89 -0.45
N ARG A 75 6.54 8.05 0.46
CA ARG A 75 6.52 7.32 1.73
C ARG A 75 6.34 5.82 1.54
N PHE A 76 5.61 5.38 0.52
CA PHE A 76 5.46 3.95 0.22
C PHE A 76 6.79 3.34 -0.20
N ILE A 77 7.50 4.03 -1.11
CA ILE A 77 8.86 3.65 -1.51
C ILE A 77 9.77 3.61 -0.28
N LEU A 78 9.73 4.64 0.56
CA LEU A 78 10.53 4.71 1.79
C LEU A 78 10.29 3.50 2.69
N PHE A 79 9.04 3.19 3.01
CA PHE A 79 8.68 2.03 3.85
C PHE A 79 9.12 0.72 3.22
N LEU A 80 8.85 0.52 1.92
CA LEU A 80 9.26 -0.69 1.22
C LEU A 80 10.76 -0.90 1.35
N LYS A 81 11.58 0.15 1.34
CA LYS A 81 13.04 0.07 1.50
C LYS A 81 13.53 -0.13 2.94
N THR A 82 12.64 -0.22 3.92
CA THR A 82 12.99 -0.60 5.31
C THR A 82 12.84 -2.10 5.54
N ASP A 83 13.47 -2.59 6.61
CA ASP A 83 13.30 -3.96 7.14
C ASP A 83 12.28 -4.01 8.30
N LEU A 84 11.27 -3.14 8.27
CA LEU A 84 10.17 -3.15 9.24
C LEU A 84 9.08 -4.15 8.80
N GLU A 85 8.58 -4.95 9.74
CA GLU A 85 7.40 -5.80 9.49
C GLU A 85 6.14 -4.92 9.35
N TYR A 86 5.17 -5.40 8.55
CA TYR A 86 3.91 -4.69 8.39
C TYR A 86 2.98 -5.03 9.57
N GLU A 87 2.65 -4.03 10.38
CA GLU A 87 1.93 -4.23 11.65
C GLU A 87 0.43 -3.89 11.59
N TRP A 88 -0.03 -3.26 10.51
CA TRP A 88 -1.44 -2.93 10.36
C TRP A 88 -2.29 -4.19 10.18
N ALA A 89 -3.52 -4.16 10.73
CA ALA A 89 -4.44 -5.27 10.59
C ALA A 89 -4.82 -5.46 9.11
N ARG A 90 -4.70 -6.70 8.61
CA ARG A 90 -5.14 -7.05 7.27
C ARG A 90 -6.65 -6.86 7.18
N LYS A 91 -7.14 -6.00 6.28
CA LYS A 91 -8.59 -5.76 6.12
C LYS A 91 -9.30 -6.90 5.37
N THR A 92 -8.56 -7.70 4.62
CA THR A 92 -9.09 -8.78 3.78
C THR A 92 -8.50 -10.13 4.19
N GLY A 93 -9.33 -10.96 4.81
CA GLY A 93 -9.01 -12.35 5.14
C GLY A 93 -10.29 -13.17 5.28
N ALA A 94 -10.17 -14.51 5.33
CA ALA A 94 -11.31 -15.43 5.43
C ALA A 94 -12.31 -15.06 6.55
N LYS A 95 -11.81 -14.49 7.66
CA LYS A 95 -12.66 -13.97 8.74
C LYS A 95 -13.55 -12.81 8.28
N ALA A 96 -13.01 -11.82 7.56
CA ALA A 96 -13.80 -10.70 7.04
C ALA A 96 -14.86 -11.16 6.04
N PHE A 97 -14.55 -12.18 5.22
CA PHE A 97 -15.50 -12.80 4.30
C PHE A 97 -16.62 -13.58 5.04
N ILE A 98 -16.26 -14.41 6.03
CA ILE A 98 -17.23 -15.13 6.87
C ILE A 98 -18.13 -14.15 7.62
N LEU A 99 -17.56 -13.09 8.19
CA LEU A 99 -18.32 -12.04 8.85
C LEU A 99 -19.24 -11.31 7.86
N ALA A 100 -18.78 -10.99 6.65
CA ALA A 100 -19.63 -10.38 5.62
C ALA A 100 -20.80 -11.28 5.24
N LEU A 101 -20.58 -12.59 5.05
CA LEU A 101 -21.65 -13.56 4.81
C LEU A 101 -22.65 -13.61 5.97
N LEU A 102 -22.18 -13.69 7.21
CA LEU A 102 -23.04 -13.64 8.40
C LEU A 102 -23.84 -12.33 8.48
N GLY A 103 -23.25 -11.21 8.05
CA GLY A 103 -23.91 -9.90 7.96
C GLY A 103 -25.07 -9.87 6.96
N VAL A 104 -24.97 -10.61 5.86
CA VAL A 104 -26.05 -10.77 4.86
C VAL A 104 -27.21 -11.59 5.44
N PHE A 105 -26.92 -12.66 6.18
CA PHE A 105 -27.95 -13.49 6.81
C PHE A 105 -28.63 -12.86 8.03
N THR A 106 -28.06 -11.79 8.60
CA THR A 106 -28.57 -11.14 9.82
C THR A 106 -29.36 -9.85 9.58
N LEU A 107 -29.82 -9.57 8.34
CA LEU A 107 -30.73 -8.46 7.99
C LEU A 107 -30.42 -7.13 8.74
N GLY A 108 -29.14 -6.74 8.83
CA GLY A 108 -28.71 -5.53 9.55
C GLY A 108 -27.45 -5.67 10.41
N GLY A 109 -26.88 -6.87 10.56
CA GLY A 109 -25.64 -7.11 11.33
C GLY A 109 -24.37 -6.47 10.73
N VAL A 110 -24.41 -6.04 9.47
CA VAL A 110 -23.27 -5.40 8.78
C VAL A 110 -22.74 -4.17 9.55
N THR A 111 -23.62 -3.40 10.18
CA THR A 111 -23.25 -2.20 10.96
C THR A 111 -22.54 -2.55 12.26
N ILE A 112 -22.95 -3.64 12.91
CA ILE A 112 -22.32 -4.16 14.14
C ILE A 112 -20.94 -4.74 13.82
N ILE A 113 -20.84 -5.47 12.70
CA ILE A 113 -19.58 -6.03 12.20
C ILE A 113 -18.59 -4.92 11.84
N ARG A 114 -19.03 -3.87 11.14
CA ARG A 114 -18.22 -2.67 10.87
C ARG A 114 -17.74 -2.01 12.16
N LYS A 115 -18.59 -1.92 13.18
CA LYS A 115 -18.22 -1.40 14.51
C LYS A 115 -17.20 -2.29 15.22
N ILE A 116 -17.30 -3.61 15.14
CA ILE A 116 -16.34 -4.55 15.76
C ILE A 116 -14.97 -4.44 15.07
N ILE A 117 -14.94 -4.43 13.73
CA ILE A 117 -13.70 -4.24 12.95
C ILE A 117 -13.07 -2.87 13.24
N ALA A 118 -13.89 -1.82 13.37
CA ALA A 118 -13.42 -0.49 13.75
C ALA A 118 -12.95 -0.43 15.22
N ALA A 119 -13.59 -1.18 16.13
CA ALA A 119 -13.27 -1.23 17.55
C ALA A 119 -12.03 -2.08 17.87
N THR A 120 -11.59 -2.96 16.97
CA THR A 120 -10.24 -3.56 17.05
C THR A 120 -9.10 -2.56 16.82
N GLY A 121 -9.43 -1.26 16.67
CA GLY A 121 -8.60 -0.15 17.11
C GLY A 121 -7.16 -0.26 16.65
N GLU A 122 -6.93 -0.05 15.35
CA GLU A 122 -5.58 0.17 14.84
C GLU A 122 -4.99 1.35 15.62
N LYS A 123 -4.09 1.05 16.58
CA LYS A 123 -3.40 2.05 17.42
C LYS A 123 -2.26 2.77 16.67
N GLY A 124 -2.03 2.40 15.42
CA GLY A 124 -1.02 3.02 14.57
C GLY A 124 -1.38 4.44 14.19
N ASP A 125 -0.37 5.25 13.94
CA ASP A 125 -0.53 6.63 13.45
C ASP A 125 -0.91 6.59 11.96
N LYS A 126 -2.16 6.93 11.65
CA LYS A 126 -2.71 6.87 10.28
C LYS A 126 -2.06 7.87 9.34
N ASP A 127 -1.54 8.97 9.87
CA ASP A 127 -0.96 10.04 9.07
C ASP A 127 0.39 9.64 8.49
N VAL A 128 1.00 8.57 8.99
CA VAL A 128 2.31 8.04 8.55
C VAL A 128 2.19 6.65 7.90
N TRP A 129 0.97 6.15 7.65
CA TRP A 129 0.78 4.89 6.91
C TRP A 129 1.64 4.90 5.63
N PRO A 130 2.38 3.81 5.30
CA PRO A 130 2.30 2.44 5.84
C PRO A 130 3.09 2.17 7.13
N PHE A 131 3.82 3.15 7.65
CA PHE A 131 4.45 3.00 8.97
C PHE A 131 3.38 2.88 10.05
N TYR A 132 3.64 2.05 11.08
CA TYR A 132 2.74 1.91 12.21
C TYR A 132 2.95 3.02 13.24
N ARG A 133 4.21 3.43 13.45
CA ARG A 133 4.59 4.50 14.38
C ARG A 133 5.25 5.64 13.63
N ARG A 134 5.05 6.85 14.13
CA ARG A 134 5.72 8.06 13.63
C ARG A 134 7.24 8.01 13.79
N SER A 135 7.72 7.48 14.92
CA SER A 135 9.16 7.31 15.18
C SER A 135 9.87 6.49 14.10
N ASP A 136 9.21 5.44 13.60
CA ASP A 136 9.77 4.55 12.59
C ASP A 136 9.85 5.27 11.22
N TYR A 137 8.86 6.11 10.93
CA TYR A 137 8.86 6.97 9.74
C TYR A 137 9.97 8.03 9.79
N GLU A 138 10.08 8.73 10.92
CA GLU A 138 11.12 9.76 11.14
C GLU A 138 12.52 9.15 11.05
N ALA A 139 12.74 7.98 11.67
CA ALA A 139 14.01 7.26 11.57
C ALA A 139 14.34 6.84 10.12
N ALA A 140 13.34 6.46 9.32
CA ALA A 140 13.54 6.13 7.92
C ALA A 140 13.92 7.37 7.07
N LEU A 141 13.42 8.56 7.41
CA LEU A 141 13.75 9.80 6.70
C LEU A 141 15.23 10.20 6.84
N GLU A 142 15.89 9.83 7.94
CA GLU A 142 17.34 10.02 8.15
C GLU A 142 18.21 9.16 7.20
N VAL A 143 17.59 8.16 6.57
CA VAL A 143 18.24 7.19 5.69
C VAL A 143 17.52 7.11 4.34
N PRO A 144 17.45 8.22 3.56
CA PRO A 144 16.60 8.25 2.39
C PRO A 144 17.16 7.30 1.31
N PRO A 145 16.38 6.29 0.87
CA PRO A 145 16.78 5.38 -0.19
C PRO A 145 16.90 6.15 -1.50
N TYR A 146 17.81 5.70 -2.37
CA TYR A 146 18.08 6.30 -3.69
C TYR A 146 18.66 7.73 -3.70
N LEU A 147 18.82 8.38 -2.55
CA LEU A 147 19.44 9.70 -2.43
C LEU A 147 20.83 9.67 -1.78
N ARG A 148 21.28 8.50 -1.29
CA ARG A 148 22.57 8.33 -0.61
C ARG A 148 23.80 8.24 -1.53
N GLY A 149 23.65 8.47 -2.83
CA GLY A 149 24.79 8.59 -3.76
C GLY A 149 25.71 7.35 -3.83
N LYS A 150 25.18 6.15 -3.58
CA LYS A 150 25.88 4.88 -3.78
C LYS A 150 25.07 3.96 -4.66
#